data_AF-A0A7J8F5M4-F1
#
_entry.id   AF-A0A7J8F5M4-F1
#
_cell.length_a   1.000
_cell.length_b   1.000
_cell.length_c   1.000
_cell.angle_alpha   90.00
_cell.angle_beta   90.00
_cell.angle_gamma   90.00
#
_symmetry.space_group_name_H-M   'P 1'
#
loop_
_entity.id
_entity.type
_entity.pdbx_description
1 polymer ?
#
loop_
_entity_poly.entity_id
_entity_poly.type
_entity_poly.pdbx_seq_one_letter_code
_entity_poly.pdbx_strand_id
1 'polypeptide(L)'
;MGEAMERVYGGCLCYGPPIENGFYYDMYLEEGGVSSNDFSSLETLCKKIIKEKQAFERLEVKKETLLEMFKYNKFKCRILNEKVNTPTTTVYRCGPLIDLCRGPHVRHTGKIKTLKIHKNSSTYWEGKADMETLQRIYGISFPDPKMLKEWEKFQEEAKNRDHRKIGRVC
;
A
#
# COMPACT_ATOMS: atom_id res chain seq x y z
N MET A 1 -1.90 -4.03 4.08
CA MET A 1 -0.85 -4.09 3.04
C MET A 1 0.38 -3.33 3.49
N GLY A 2 0.29 -2.02 3.80
CA GLY A 2 1.43 -1.25 4.33
C GLY A 2 2.20 -1.97 5.45
N GLU A 3 1.50 -2.42 6.49
CA GLU A 3 2.13 -3.15 7.62
C GLU A 3 2.85 -4.44 7.17
N ALA A 4 2.27 -5.19 6.23
CA ALA A 4 2.91 -6.39 5.70
C ALA A 4 4.16 -6.04 4.89
N MET A 5 4.16 -4.92 4.16
CA MET A 5 5.31 -4.45 3.39
C MET A 5 6.46 -4.01 4.31
N GLU A 6 6.18 -3.24 5.36
CA GLU A 6 7.22 -2.85 6.34
C GLU A 6 7.81 -4.08 7.02
N ARG A 7 6.99 -5.09 7.39
CA ARG A 7 7.48 -6.32 8.01
C ARG A 7 8.31 -7.20 7.08
N VAL A 8 8.00 -7.25 5.78
CA VAL A 8 8.72 -8.11 4.82
C VAL A 8 10.00 -7.48 4.33
N TYR A 9 9.96 -6.21 3.98
CA TYR A 9 11.05 -5.56 3.28
C TYR A 9 11.84 -4.58 4.14
N GLY A 10 11.34 -4.19 5.32
CA GLY A 10 11.98 -3.17 6.16
C GLY A 10 12.07 -1.79 5.50
N GLY A 11 11.33 -1.56 4.41
CA GLY A 11 11.38 -0.34 3.63
C GLY A 11 10.62 0.83 4.24
N CYS A 12 10.83 2.01 3.67
CA CYS A 12 10.12 3.23 4.08
C CYS A 12 8.82 3.37 3.28
N LEU A 13 7.67 3.20 3.93
CA LEU A 13 6.37 3.50 3.32
C LEU A 13 6.24 4.98 2.96
N CYS A 14 5.68 5.24 1.78
CA CYS A 14 5.56 6.56 1.18
C CYS A 14 4.10 6.99 1.01
N TYR A 15 3.45 6.53 -0.05
CA TYR A 15 2.06 6.86 -0.40
C TYR A 15 1.20 5.60 -0.46
N GLY A 16 -0.06 5.70 -0.03
CA GLY A 16 -0.99 4.58 0.00
C GLY A 16 -2.43 4.89 -0.42
N PRO A 17 -2.69 5.66 -1.49
CA PRO A 17 -4.05 6.11 -1.79
C PRO A 17 -4.93 5.01 -2.42
N PRO A 18 -6.27 5.12 -2.26
CA PRO A 18 -7.20 4.35 -3.06
C PRO A 18 -7.19 4.80 -4.52
N ILE A 19 -7.52 3.89 -5.42
CA ILE A 19 -7.74 4.12 -6.86
C ILE A 19 -9.06 3.46 -7.27
N GLU A 20 -9.57 3.77 -8.47
CA GLU A 20 -10.87 3.28 -8.95
C GLU A 20 -11.05 1.76 -8.79
N ASN A 21 -10.01 0.98 -9.11
CA ASN A 21 -10.02 -0.48 -9.06
C ASN A 21 -9.08 -1.04 -7.97
N GLY A 22 -9.07 -0.42 -6.79
CA GLY A 22 -8.33 -0.91 -5.63
C GLY A 22 -7.52 0.17 -4.93
N PHE A 23 -6.25 -0.10 -4.69
CA PHE A 23 -5.32 0.82 -4.03
C PHE A 23 -3.89 0.42 -4.39
N TYR A 24 -2.94 1.29 -4.08
CA TYR A 24 -1.53 0.93 -4.14
C TYR A 24 -0.81 1.40 -2.89
N TYR A 25 0.37 0.83 -2.63
CA TYR A 25 1.33 1.37 -1.69
C TYR A 25 2.68 1.53 -2.38
N ASP A 26 3.26 2.71 -2.23
CA ASP A 26 4.62 3.04 -2.60
C ASP A 26 5.53 2.87 -1.40
N MET A 27 6.67 2.24 -1.63
CA MET A 27 7.68 2.01 -0.62
C MET A 27 9.05 2.23 -1.22
N TYR A 28 9.89 2.96 -0.51
CA TYR A 28 11.30 3.05 -0.83
C TYR A 28 12.06 1.89 -0.22
N LEU A 29 12.91 1.27 -1.03
CA LEU A 29 13.84 0.22 -0.66
C LEU A 29 15.24 0.69 -1.01
N GLU A 30 16.18 0.59 -0.07
CA GLU A 30 17.59 0.93 -0.33
C GLU A 30 18.21 -0.08 -1.29
N GLU A 31 17.89 -1.37 -1.12
CA GLU A 31 18.37 -2.44 -1.98
C GLU A 31 17.21 -3.37 -2.38
N GLY A 32 17.34 -3.94 -3.58
CA GLY A 32 16.38 -4.90 -4.13
C GLY A 32 15.13 -4.27 -4.72
N GLY A 33 14.08 -5.07 -4.82
CA GLY A 33 12.81 -4.69 -5.43
C GLY A 33 11.74 -5.70 -5.10
N VAL A 34 10.49 -5.34 -5.37
CA VAL A 34 9.35 -6.24 -5.17
C VAL A 34 9.23 -7.12 -6.41
N SER A 35 9.21 -8.45 -6.23
CA SER A 35 8.92 -9.39 -7.30
C SER A 35 7.50 -9.94 -7.20
N SER A 36 6.94 -10.40 -8.32
CA SER A 36 5.67 -11.13 -8.31
C SER A 36 5.72 -12.42 -7.48
N ASN A 37 6.92 -12.97 -7.28
CA ASN A 37 7.13 -14.15 -6.44
C ASN A 37 6.83 -13.88 -4.95
N ASP A 38 6.92 -12.62 -4.52
CA ASP A 38 6.71 -12.22 -3.12
C ASP A 38 5.22 -12.02 -2.78
N PHE A 39 4.34 -12.00 -3.78
CA PHE A 39 2.93 -11.70 -3.59
C PHE A 39 2.24 -12.70 -2.67
N SER A 40 2.56 -13.99 -2.80
CA SER A 40 1.97 -15.05 -1.97
C SER A 40 2.34 -14.89 -0.49
N SER A 41 3.59 -14.52 -0.21
CA SER A 41 4.11 -14.25 1.14
C SER A 41 3.46 -13.01 1.74
N LEU A 42 3.35 -11.93 0.98
CA LEU A 42 2.68 -10.70 1.42
C LEU A 42 1.19 -10.91 1.68
N GLU A 43 0.48 -11.63 0.80
CA GLU A 43 -0.93 -11.96 0.99
C GLU A 43 -1.13 -12.85 2.23
N THR A 44 -0.22 -13.78 2.48
CA THR A 44 -0.27 -14.65 3.66
C THR A 44 -0.10 -13.84 4.95
N LEU A 45 0.82 -12.88 4.99
CA LEU A 45 0.96 -11.97 6.12
C LEU A 45 -0.24 -11.05 6.28
N CYS A 46 -0.79 -10.51 5.19
CA CYS A 46 -2.03 -9.74 5.24
C CYS A 46 -3.17 -10.57 5.84
N LYS A 47 -3.31 -11.85 5.47
CA LYS A 47 -4.30 -12.77 6.06
C LYS A 47 -4.08 -12.98 7.56
N LYS A 48 -2.82 -13.06 8.03
CA LYS A 48 -2.51 -13.14 9.47
C LYS A 48 -2.96 -11.86 10.20
N ILE A 49 -2.60 -10.68 9.69
CA ILE A 49 -3.01 -9.38 10.26
C ILE A 49 -4.54 -9.21 10.28
N ILE A 50 -5.24 -9.69 9.26
CA ILE A 50 -6.72 -9.68 9.22
C ILE A 50 -7.30 -10.57 10.33
N LYS A 51 -6.70 -11.74 10.58
CA LYS A 51 -7.11 -12.66 11.66
C LYS A 51 -6.87 -12.07 13.06
N GLU A 52 -5.84 -11.24 13.21
CA GLU A 52 -5.54 -10.53 14.47
C GLU A 52 -6.61 -9.48 14.83
N LYS A 53 -7.45 -9.06 13.88
CA LYS A 53 -8.53 -8.07 14.09
C LYS A 53 -8.04 -6.75 14.73
N GLN A 54 -6.84 -6.31 14.37
CA GLN A 54 -6.25 -5.06 14.84
C GLN A 54 -7.22 -3.89 14.60
N ALA A 55 -7.40 -3.05 15.61
CA ALA A 55 -8.24 -1.86 15.51
C ALA A 55 -7.55 -0.76 14.69
N PHE A 56 -8.34 0.00 13.94
CA PHE A 56 -7.87 1.24 13.32
C PHE A 56 -8.19 2.40 14.26
N GLU A 57 -7.17 2.94 14.91
CA GLU A 57 -7.30 4.04 15.86
C GLU A 57 -6.91 5.35 15.17
N ARG A 58 -7.87 6.28 15.07
CA ARG A 58 -7.60 7.64 14.59
C ARG A 58 -7.02 8.44 15.74
N LEU A 59 -5.81 8.95 15.55
CA LEU A 59 -5.11 9.80 16.51
C LEU A 59 -4.89 11.18 15.88
N GLU A 60 -4.99 12.23 16.68
CA GLU A 60 -4.55 13.56 16.31
C GLU A 60 -3.27 13.87 17.07
N VAL A 61 -2.19 14.12 16.33
CA VAL A 61 -0.84 14.22 16.90
C VAL A 61 -0.17 15.49 16.37
N LYS A 62 0.66 16.11 17.21
CA LYS A 62 1.46 17.27 16.85
C LYS A 62 2.46 16.93 15.75
N LYS A 63 2.68 17.86 14.82
CA LYS A 63 3.63 17.70 13.71
C LYS A 63 5.04 17.39 14.23
N GLU A 64 5.47 18.06 15.30
CA GLU A 64 6.81 17.88 15.86
C GLU A 64 7.01 16.47 16.42
N THR A 65 6.00 15.92 17.10
CA THR A 65 6.03 14.54 17.60
C THR A 65 6.07 13.53 16.47
N LEU A 66 5.35 13.78 15.37
CA LEU A 66 5.37 12.91 14.20
C LEU A 66 6.71 12.96 13.46
N LEU A 67 7.35 14.14 13.40
CA LEU A 67 8.68 14.29 12.81
C LEU A 67 9.74 13.49 13.58
N GLU A 68 9.69 13.48 14.92
CA GLU A 68 10.61 12.65 15.71
C GLU A 68 10.27 11.15 15.58
N MET A 69 8.98 10.80 15.58
CA MET A 69 8.52 9.41 15.43
C MET A 69 8.91 8.81 14.07
N PHE A 70 8.79 9.58 12.99
CA PHE A 70 9.13 9.17 11.64
C PHE A 70 10.54 9.54 11.21
N LYS A 71 11.44 9.87 12.14
CA LYS A 71 12.82 10.25 11.85
C LYS A 71 13.59 9.22 11.01
N TYR A 72 13.22 7.94 11.13
CA TYR A 72 13.76 6.85 10.31
C TYR A 72 13.25 6.85 8.86
N ASN A 73 12.10 7.48 8.58
CA ASN A 73 11.46 7.51 7.26
C ASN A 73 11.46 8.93 6.69
N LYS A 74 12.49 9.23 5.91
CA LYS A 74 12.67 10.54 5.25
C LYS A 74 11.46 10.98 4.41
N PHE A 75 10.72 10.04 3.84
CA PHE A 75 9.57 10.34 2.97
C PHE A 75 8.36 10.82 3.78
N LYS A 76 8.06 10.17 4.91
CA LYS A 76 7.00 10.63 5.82
C LYS A 76 7.34 12.00 6.41
N CYS A 77 8.60 12.25 6.78
CA CYS A 77 9.07 13.57 7.21
C CYS A 77 8.91 14.63 6.11
N ARG A 78 9.24 14.28 4.87
CA ARG A 78 9.05 15.17 3.70
C ARG A 78 7.56 15.52 3.50
N ILE A 79 6.68 14.53 3.56
CA ILE A 79 5.22 14.73 3.48
C ILE A 79 4.73 15.66 4.60
N LEU A 80 5.18 15.43 5.84
CA LEU A 80 4.83 16.29 6.97
C LEU A 80 5.29 17.73 6.77
N ASN A 81 6.50 17.93 6.26
CA ASN A 81 7.03 19.27 6.05
C ASN A 81 6.35 20.01 4.90
N GLU A 82 6.06 19.33 3.80
CA GLU A 82 5.53 19.95 2.58
C GLU A 82 3.98 20.04 2.56
N LYS A 83 3.28 19.05 3.12
CA LYS A 83 1.82 18.91 2.97
C LYS A 83 1.03 19.18 4.25
N VAL A 84 1.69 19.25 5.41
CA VAL A 84 1.04 19.58 6.69
C VAL A 84 1.44 20.98 7.14
N ASN A 85 0.52 21.93 6.91
CA ASN A 85 0.68 23.35 7.28
C ASN A 85 0.03 23.68 8.62
N THR A 86 -0.52 22.69 9.32
CA THR A 86 -1.19 22.83 10.61
C THR A 86 -0.31 22.28 11.75
N PRO A 87 -0.47 22.78 12.99
CA PRO A 87 0.29 22.28 14.15
C PRO A 87 0.02 20.80 14.47
N THR A 88 -1.19 20.33 14.18
CA THR A 88 -1.60 18.93 14.35
C THR A 88 -2.03 18.32 13.02
N THR A 89 -1.88 17.00 12.90
CA THR A 89 -2.46 16.23 11.80
C THR A 89 -2.98 14.89 12.31
N THR A 90 -3.89 14.30 11.54
CA THR A 90 -4.43 12.98 11.85
C THR A 90 -3.51 11.88 11.35
N VAL A 91 -3.35 10.85 12.17
CA VAL A 91 -2.70 9.59 11.82
C VAL A 91 -3.62 8.43 12.20
N TYR A 92 -3.41 7.29 11.55
CA TYR A 92 -4.08 6.05 11.90
C TYR A 92 -3.07 5.03 12.40
N ARG A 93 -3.34 4.49 13.58
CA ARG A 93 -2.62 3.34 14.11
C ARG A 93 -3.38 2.07 13.76
N CYS A 94 -2.65 1.07 13.27
CA CYS A 94 -3.13 -0.29 13.02
C CYS A 94 -2.08 -1.26 13.56
N GLY A 95 -2.33 -1.80 14.75
CA GLY A 95 -1.36 -2.67 15.44
C GLY A 95 -0.02 -1.94 15.67
N PRO A 96 1.10 -2.46 15.12
CA PRO A 96 2.41 -1.83 15.22
C PRO A 96 2.62 -0.67 14.24
N LEU A 97 1.79 -0.56 13.18
CA LEU A 97 1.96 0.46 12.15
C LEU A 97 1.25 1.77 12.56
N ILE A 98 1.91 2.89 12.34
CA ILE A 98 1.31 4.23 12.36
C ILE A 98 1.50 4.87 10.98
N ASP A 99 0.41 5.33 10.39
CA ASP A 99 0.43 5.89 9.04
C ASP A 99 -0.29 7.24 8.91
N LEU A 100 0.26 8.09 8.03
CA LEU A 100 -0.28 9.43 7.76
C LEU A 100 -1.49 9.29 6.83
N CYS A 101 -2.68 9.28 7.40
CA CYS A 101 -3.92 9.18 6.63
C CYS A 101 -5.01 10.09 7.21
N ARG A 102 -5.84 10.64 6.32
CA ARG A 102 -7.03 11.43 6.70
C ARG A 102 -8.27 10.56 6.95
N GLY A 103 -8.25 9.30 6.49
CA GLY A 103 -9.37 8.39 6.57
C GLY A 103 -10.52 8.73 5.61
N PRO A 104 -11.71 8.12 5.79
CA PRO A 104 -12.05 7.17 6.86
C PRO A 104 -11.43 5.78 6.67
N HIS A 105 -11.27 5.03 7.77
CA HIS A 105 -10.90 3.61 7.76
C HIS A 105 -12.05 2.74 8.28
N VAL A 106 -12.03 1.44 7.95
CA VAL A 106 -12.89 0.44 8.61
C VAL A 106 -12.54 0.33 10.09
N ARG A 107 -13.44 -0.24 10.92
CA ARG A 107 -13.24 -0.30 12.38
C ARG A 107 -12.03 -1.15 12.81
N HIS A 108 -11.79 -2.26 12.12
CA HIS A 108 -10.68 -3.17 12.40
C HIS A 108 -10.33 -4.01 11.17
N THR A 109 -9.11 -4.55 11.11
CA THR A 109 -8.60 -5.33 9.96
C THR A 109 -9.48 -6.53 9.61
N GLY A 110 -10.12 -7.16 10.61
CA GLY A 110 -11.05 -8.27 10.41
C GLY A 110 -12.32 -7.96 9.61
N LYS A 111 -12.59 -6.68 9.28
CA LYS A 111 -13.65 -6.31 8.33
C LYS A 111 -13.24 -6.53 6.88
N ILE A 112 -11.94 -6.62 6.60
CA ILE A 112 -11.40 -6.93 5.28
C ILE A 112 -11.62 -8.43 5.04
N LYS A 113 -12.45 -8.76 4.05
CA LYS A 113 -12.82 -10.15 3.75
C LYS A 113 -11.85 -10.78 2.76
N THR A 114 -11.66 -10.12 1.62
CA THR A 114 -10.74 -10.60 0.59
C THR A 114 -9.85 -9.49 0.11
N LEU A 115 -8.58 -9.81 -0.10
CA LEU A 115 -7.56 -8.92 -0.60
C LEU A 115 -6.66 -9.72 -1.54
N LYS A 116 -6.31 -9.13 -2.67
CA LYS A 116 -5.43 -9.71 -3.68
C LYS A 116 -4.37 -8.69 -4.08
N ILE A 117 -3.11 -9.12 -4.14
CA ILE A 117 -2.02 -8.37 -4.74
C ILE A 117 -1.87 -8.87 -6.17
N HIS A 118 -1.88 -7.96 -7.14
CA HIS A 118 -2.02 -8.36 -8.54
C HIS A 118 -1.01 -7.73 -9.50
N LYS A 119 -0.30 -6.67 -9.07
CA LYS A 119 0.68 -5.98 -9.89
C LYS A 119 1.69 -5.26 -9.00
N ASN A 120 2.92 -5.19 -9.47
CA ASN A 120 3.97 -4.32 -8.97
C ASN A 120 4.48 -3.44 -10.13
N SER A 121 5.05 -2.29 -9.80
CA SER A 121 5.76 -1.43 -10.75
C SER A 121 6.76 -0.56 -9.99
N SER A 122 7.70 0.04 -10.70
CA SER A 122 8.53 1.11 -10.14
C SER A 122 7.97 2.48 -10.54
N THR A 123 8.08 3.46 -9.64
CA THR A 123 7.66 4.85 -9.86
C THR A 123 8.70 5.77 -9.24
N TYR A 124 8.77 7.02 -9.67
CA TYR A 124 9.63 8.01 -9.02
C TYR A 124 8.84 8.81 -7.99
N TRP A 125 9.53 9.34 -6.98
CA TRP A 125 8.95 10.26 -6.01
C TRP A 125 8.34 11.48 -6.73
N GLU A 126 7.06 11.74 -6.46
CA GLU A 126 6.24 12.75 -7.15
C GLU A 126 6.28 12.68 -8.69
N GLY A 127 6.64 11.52 -9.26
CA GLY A 127 6.75 11.33 -10.70
C GLY A 127 7.96 12.02 -11.35
N LYS A 128 8.92 12.48 -10.55
CA LYS A 128 10.11 13.21 -11.00
C LYS A 128 11.29 12.24 -11.18
N ALA A 129 11.73 12.04 -12.43
CA ALA A 129 12.74 11.03 -12.78
C ALA A 129 14.12 11.24 -12.14
N ASP A 130 14.40 12.46 -11.68
CA ASP A 130 15.60 12.86 -10.94
C ASP A 130 15.53 12.53 -9.43
N MET A 131 14.40 12.04 -8.94
CA MET A 131 14.16 11.73 -7.52
C MET A 131 14.21 10.22 -7.24
N GLU A 132 14.11 9.84 -5.97
CA GLU A 132 14.21 8.45 -5.54
C GLU A 132 13.20 7.54 -6.25
N THR A 133 13.66 6.35 -6.63
CA THR A 133 12.81 5.30 -7.18
C THR A 133 12.09 4.57 -6.04
N LEU A 134 10.78 4.43 -6.17
CA LEU A 134 9.90 3.74 -5.24
C LEU A 134 9.34 2.47 -5.90
N GLN A 135 9.11 1.45 -5.09
CA GLN A 135 8.39 0.25 -5.48
C GLN A 135 6.91 0.41 -5.14
N ARG A 136 6.07 0.35 -6.18
CA ARG A 136 4.62 0.42 -6.08
C ARG A 136 4.03 -0.98 -6.14
N ILE A 137 3.26 -1.35 -5.13
CA ILE A 137 2.48 -2.59 -5.09
C ILE A 137 0.99 -2.24 -5.19
N TYR A 138 0.29 -2.89 -6.13
CA TYR A 138 -1.15 -2.74 -6.31
C TYR A 138 -1.90 -3.87 -5.63
N GLY A 139 -2.92 -3.48 -4.88
CA GLY A 139 -3.85 -4.38 -4.21
C GLY A 139 -5.29 -4.04 -4.55
N ILE A 140 -6.15 -5.06 -4.52
CA ILE A 140 -7.59 -4.90 -4.62
C ILE A 140 -8.26 -5.66 -3.47
N SER A 141 -9.39 -5.16 -2.99
CA SER A 141 -10.14 -5.77 -1.88
C SER A 141 -11.63 -5.74 -2.18
N PHE A 142 -12.31 -6.85 -1.88
CA PHE A 142 -13.76 -6.98 -2.05
C PHE A 142 -14.43 -7.42 -0.75
N PRO A 143 -15.70 -7.03 -0.53
CA PRO A 143 -16.49 -7.48 0.61
C PRO A 143 -16.87 -8.97 0.52
N ASP A 144 -16.89 -9.55 -0.68
CA ASP A 144 -17.26 -10.95 -0.93
C ASP A 144 -16.19 -11.67 -1.79
N PRO A 145 -15.74 -12.88 -1.41
CA PRO A 145 -14.89 -13.72 -2.24
C PRO A 145 -15.39 -13.98 -3.67
N LYS A 146 -16.70 -14.00 -3.91
CA LYS A 146 -17.28 -14.17 -5.25
C LYS A 146 -16.91 -13.02 -6.18
N MET A 147 -16.97 -11.79 -5.69
CA MET A 147 -16.58 -10.60 -6.45
C MET A 147 -15.10 -10.64 -6.83
N LEU A 148 -14.24 -11.14 -5.93
CA LEU A 148 -12.83 -11.30 -6.26
C LEU A 148 -12.62 -12.31 -7.40
N LYS A 149 -13.33 -13.45 -7.39
CA LYS A 149 -13.25 -14.44 -8.47
C LYS A 149 -13.78 -13.90 -9.81
N GLU A 150 -14.88 -13.15 -9.77
CA GLU A 150 -15.42 -12.49 -10.96
C GLU A 150 -14.43 -11.46 -11.53
N TRP A 151 -13.81 -10.67 -10.66
CA TRP A 151 -12.77 -9.74 -11.04
C TRP A 151 -11.54 -10.46 -11.64
N GLU A 152 -11.08 -11.55 -11.02
CA GLU A 152 -9.97 -12.37 -11.54
C GLU A 152 -10.28 -12.90 -12.95
N LYS A 153 -11.49 -13.44 -13.15
CA LYS A 153 -11.94 -13.91 -14.47
C LYS A 153 -11.95 -12.77 -15.49
N PHE A 154 -12.47 -11.60 -15.12
CA PHE A 154 -12.47 -10.43 -16.00
C PHE A 154 -11.05 -9.98 -16.38
N GLN A 155 -10.10 -10.01 -15.44
CA GLN A 155 -8.69 -9.69 -15.71
C GLN A 155 -8.03 -10.70 -16.64
N GLU A 156 -8.34 -11.99 -16.52
CA GLU A 156 -7.84 -13.02 -17.44
C GLU A 156 -8.37 -12.84 -18.85
N GLU A 157 -9.68 -12.58 -19.00
CA GLU A 157 -10.29 -12.30 -20.29
C GLU A 157 -9.69 -11.04 -20.95
N ALA A 158 -9.47 -9.97 -20.18
CA ALA A 158 -8.83 -8.75 -20.66
C ALA A 158 -7.37 -9.00 -21.10
N LYS A 159 -6.61 -9.80 -20.34
CA LYS A 159 -5.24 -10.20 -20.69
C LYS A 159 -5.16 -11.04 -21.96
N ASN A 160 -6.22 -11.76 -22.31
CA ASN A 160 -6.28 -12.57 -23.54
C ASN A 160 -6.64 -11.75 -24.78
N ARG A 161 -7.25 -10.57 -24.59
CA ARG A 161 -7.62 -9.63 -25.66
C ARG A 161 -6.58 -8.52 -25.88
N ASP A 162 -5.51 -8.48 -25.09
CA ASP A 162 -4.46 -7.47 -25.21
C ASP A 162 -3.62 -7.70 -26.47
N HIS A 163 -3.70 -6.74 -27.41
CA HIS A 163 -3.00 -6.72 -28.69
C HIS A 163 -1.47 -6.88 -28.56
N ARG A 164 -0.88 -6.54 -27.41
CA ARG A 164 0.56 -6.75 -27.13
C ARG A 164 0.96 -8.22 -27.01
N LYS A 165 0.02 -9.12 -26.74
CA LYS A 165 0.26 -10.58 -26.80
C LYS A 165 0.04 -11.16 -28.19
N ILE A 166 -0.80 -10.54 -29.02
CA ILE A 166 -1.09 -10.99 -30.38
C ILE A 166 0.10 -10.73 -31.32
N GLY A 167 0.88 -9.67 -31.06
CA GLY A 167 2.08 -9.35 -31.86
C GLY A 167 3.38 -10.08 -31.46
N ARG A 168 3.37 -10.97 -30.45
CA ARG A 168 4.57 -11.72 -30.02
C ARG A 168 4.61 -13.16 -30.52
N VAL A 169 3.66 -13.53 -31.37
CA VAL A 169 3.57 -14.82 -32.06
C VAL A 169 3.69 -14.55 -33.56
N CYS A 170 4.87 -14.11 -34.00
CA CYS A 170 5.34 -14.12 -35.39
C CYS A 170 6.85 -14.30 -35.34
#